data_AF-A3TLM5-F1
#
_entry.id   AF-A3TLM5-F1
#
_cell.length_a   1.000
_cell.length_b   1.000
_cell.length_c   1.000
_cell.angle_alpha   90.00
_cell.angle_beta   90.00
_cell.angle_gamma   90.00
#
_symmetry.space_group_name_H-M   'P 1'
#
loop_
_entity.id
_entity.type
_entity.pdbx_description
1 polymer ?
#
loop_
_entity_poly.entity_id
_entity_poly.type
_entity_poly.pdbx_seq_one_letter_code
_entity_poly.pdbx_strand_id
1 'polypeptide(L)'
;MGVAIEAVTDVDDLTTEVERLVAERGPRCGAVTVVAIDGPSGSGKTTLAADLGRDLDALVLHVDDMHQGWTGLLATVSLARTSLVDAWSRGEPPSHPAWDWEDEVREPDRAVPRADVVVLEGVGAFAIAGAKASASIWVEAPHDERRERAIARDGDVFASHWDVWADQERQLYAVSPGRDDADLRVDTGLAEKSPVPADAPGGPSLTLVIVGVIAVSLSMRTLMTSLPPLLPRIRDDLGLSSVWLGVLTTLPVLCMGLLAPAAARLGLRIGVARCISLAMVAVAVGNLVRGFGHEAVALYLGTLCAGTGIALAGTLLPGMLKGFFPAGRAGLATGLQMFAMMGGAAVAAAVSVPLAGALGDWDLSLGFWGIVAAVGVVFWLPVDRAVHRGGDHDQHPADVGHRLPWRSTTAWLVAGFLAIQSWQFYSTLAWLSPTYVGHGWDARDAGLLLSVFTGAQFVSGLVGPAITDRVGDWRIPLVGAGLCGLAGQTGVWAAPEAAPWVWALLLGAAQGASFAIGLVLLVRYAVSPAAAARFTAMAFLVSYTVASMGPTTMGAVRDLTGGYSAIWLVLALLMLAQLAATLTLKPSRAPVR
;
A
#
# COMPACT_ATOMS: atom_id res chain seq x y z
N MET A 1 -38.22 -28.14 -12.29
CA MET A 1 -38.29 -27.82 -10.85
C MET A 1 -36.98 -28.31 -10.28
N GLY A 2 -35.96 -27.45 -10.23
CA GLY A 2 -34.59 -27.83 -9.88
C GLY A 2 -34.45 -28.17 -8.39
N VAL A 3 -33.49 -29.02 -8.06
CA VAL A 3 -33.17 -29.37 -6.66
C VAL A 3 -32.32 -28.24 -6.09
N ALA A 4 -32.72 -27.69 -4.94
CA ALA A 4 -31.92 -26.71 -4.21
C ALA A 4 -30.98 -27.44 -3.26
N ILE A 5 -29.67 -27.19 -3.38
CA ILE A 5 -28.61 -27.82 -2.59
C ILE A 5 -27.84 -26.71 -1.86
N GLU A 6 -27.65 -26.86 -0.54
CA GLU A 6 -26.93 -25.90 0.29
C GLU A 6 -25.43 -26.25 0.29
N ALA A 7 -24.67 -25.75 -0.71
CA ALA A 7 -23.31 -26.25 -0.97
C ALA A 7 -22.25 -25.85 0.07
N VAL A 8 -22.56 -24.96 1.02
CA VAL A 8 -21.62 -24.65 2.12
C VAL A 8 -21.30 -25.91 2.97
N THR A 9 -22.17 -26.93 2.90
CA THR A 9 -22.02 -28.17 3.68
C THR A 9 -21.97 -29.45 2.85
N ASP A 10 -22.19 -29.42 1.53
CA ASP A 10 -22.56 -30.63 0.79
C ASP A 10 -22.06 -30.70 -0.66
N VAL A 11 -20.75 -30.55 -0.86
CA VAL A 11 -20.12 -30.66 -2.19
C VAL A 11 -20.18 -32.09 -2.72
N ASP A 12 -20.11 -33.10 -1.85
CA ASP A 12 -20.15 -34.51 -2.23
C ASP A 12 -21.52 -34.92 -2.82
N ASP A 13 -22.63 -34.47 -2.24
CA ASP A 13 -23.96 -34.73 -2.80
C ASP A 13 -24.16 -33.97 -4.12
N LEU A 14 -23.61 -32.75 -4.24
CA LEU A 14 -23.63 -31.99 -5.49
C LEU A 14 -22.92 -32.78 -6.60
N THR A 15 -21.70 -33.26 -6.36
CA THR A 15 -20.93 -34.05 -7.33
C THR A 15 -21.71 -35.30 -7.74
N THR A 16 -22.28 -36.03 -6.77
CA THR A 16 -23.08 -37.24 -7.03
C THR A 16 -24.29 -36.95 -7.95
N GLU A 17 -24.99 -35.84 -7.71
CA GLU A 17 -26.15 -35.47 -8.52
C GLU A 17 -25.76 -34.99 -9.92
N VAL A 18 -24.61 -34.32 -10.05
CA VAL A 18 -24.04 -33.96 -11.37
C VAL A 18 -23.67 -35.22 -12.16
N GLU A 19 -23.02 -36.20 -11.53
CA GLU A 19 -22.71 -37.49 -12.15
C GLU A 19 -23.97 -38.20 -12.65
N ARG A 20 -25.04 -38.19 -11.84
CA ARG A 20 -26.35 -38.75 -12.23
C ARG A 20 -26.90 -38.07 -13.48
N LEU A 21 -26.94 -36.73 -13.49
CA LEU A 21 -27.44 -35.96 -14.63
C LEU A 21 -26.61 -36.19 -15.90
N VAL A 22 -25.28 -36.23 -15.75
CA VAL A 22 -24.35 -36.50 -16.86
C VAL A 22 -24.55 -37.91 -17.41
N ALA A 23 -24.69 -38.93 -16.54
CA ALA A 23 -24.93 -40.30 -16.94
C ALA A 23 -26.28 -40.48 -17.68
N GLU A 24 -27.33 -39.77 -17.24
CA GLU A 24 -28.65 -39.82 -17.87
C GLU A 24 -28.70 -39.14 -19.24
N ARG A 25 -27.97 -38.03 -19.40
CA ARG A 25 -28.10 -37.16 -20.58
C ARG A 25 -27.01 -37.38 -21.62
N GLY A 26 -25.86 -37.89 -21.20
CA GLY A 26 -24.70 -38.14 -22.05
C GLY A 26 -24.17 -36.88 -22.75
N PRO A 27 -23.27 -37.05 -23.73
CA PRO A 27 -22.71 -35.95 -24.50
C PRO A 27 -23.78 -35.31 -25.41
N ARG A 28 -23.87 -33.98 -25.35
CA ARG A 28 -24.84 -33.17 -26.11
C ARG A 28 -24.19 -32.18 -27.07
N CYS A 29 -22.86 -32.03 -27.00
CA CYS A 29 -22.05 -31.21 -27.89
C CYS A 29 -21.18 -32.11 -28.78
N GLY A 30 -21.80 -32.95 -29.62
CA GLY A 30 -21.08 -33.98 -30.36
C GLY A 30 -20.62 -35.10 -29.42
N ALA A 31 -19.30 -35.32 -29.32
CA ALA A 31 -18.73 -36.29 -28.37
C ALA A 31 -18.47 -35.70 -26.97
N VAL A 32 -18.68 -34.40 -26.78
CA VAL A 32 -18.33 -33.69 -25.53
C VAL A 32 -19.55 -33.56 -24.62
N THR A 33 -19.35 -33.88 -23.34
CA THR A 33 -20.27 -33.60 -22.24
C THR A 33 -19.91 -32.26 -21.61
N VAL A 34 -20.88 -31.34 -21.55
CA VAL A 34 -20.67 -30.00 -20.97
C VAL A 34 -21.47 -29.86 -19.68
N VAL A 35 -20.79 -29.55 -18.58
CA VAL A 35 -21.39 -29.12 -17.31
C VAL A 35 -21.22 -27.61 -17.22
N ALA A 36 -22.32 -26.86 -17.18
CA ALA A 36 -22.29 -25.40 -17.12
C ALA A 36 -22.49 -24.91 -15.68
N ILE A 37 -21.61 -24.03 -15.21
CA ILE A 37 -21.69 -23.40 -13.88
C ILE A 37 -21.80 -21.88 -14.09
N ASP A 38 -22.98 -21.33 -13.82
CA ASP A 38 -23.26 -19.89 -13.99
C ASP A 38 -23.74 -19.27 -12.68
N GLY A 39 -23.78 -17.94 -12.65
CA GLY A 39 -24.08 -17.14 -11.48
C GLY A 39 -23.30 -15.82 -11.50
N PRO A 40 -23.77 -14.82 -10.76
CA PRO A 40 -23.17 -13.48 -10.78
C PRO A 40 -21.73 -13.46 -10.24
N SER A 41 -20.95 -12.44 -10.59
CA SER A 41 -19.57 -12.30 -10.09
C SER A 41 -19.52 -12.30 -8.57
N GLY A 42 -18.48 -12.94 -8.01
CA GLY A 42 -18.29 -13.08 -6.57
C GLY A 42 -19.11 -14.19 -5.89
N SER A 43 -19.90 -14.98 -6.63
CA SER A 43 -20.72 -16.06 -6.04
C SER A 43 -19.98 -17.37 -5.72
N GLY A 44 -18.66 -17.47 -5.96
CA GLY A 44 -17.89 -18.68 -5.63
C GLY A 44 -17.83 -19.78 -6.69
N LYS A 45 -18.34 -19.52 -7.91
CA LYS A 45 -18.32 -20.46 -9.05
C LYS A 45 -16.95 -21.09 -9.32
N THR A 46 -15.90 -20.27 -9.35
CA THR A 46 -14.54 -20.72 -9.69
C THR A 46 -14.02 -21.77 -8.72
N THR A 47 -14.30 -21.62 -7.42
CA THR A 47 -13.94 -22.63 -6.40
C THR A 47 -14.71 -23.92 -6.62
N LEU A 48 -16.04 -23.82 -6.78
CA LEU A 48 -16.90 -24.98 -7.05
C LEU A 48 -16.50 -25.72 -8.33
N ALA A 49 -16.17 -24.99 -9.40
CA ALA A 49 -15.75 -25.53 -10.69
C ALA A 49 -14.41 -26.26 -10.58
N ALA A 50 -13.47 -25.76 -9.77
CA ALA A 50 -12.19 -26.42 -9.54
C ALA A 50 -12.35 -27.73 -8.75
N ASP A 51 -13.27 -27.77 -7.78
CA ASP A 51 -13.56 -28.98 -7.02
C ASP A 51 -14.25 -30.02 -7.91
N LEU A 52 -15.33 -29.63 -8.59
CA LEU A 52 -16.07 -30.51 -9.50
C LEU A 52 -15.22 -30.99 -10.68
N GLY A 53 -14.34 -30.13 -11.21
CA GLY A 53 -13.42 -30.50 -12.28
C GLY A 53 -12.43 -31.60 -11.87
N ARG A 54 -11.97 -31.58 -10.60
CA ARG A 54 -11.10 -32.64 -10.05
C ARG A 54 -11.86 -33.95 -9.89
N ASP A 55 -13.09 -33.89 -9.40
CA ASP A 55 -13.87 -35.09 -9.09
C ASP A 55 -14.38 -35.77 -10.37
N LEU A 56 -14.74 -35.00 -11.39
CA LEU A 56 -15.22 -35.51 -12.69
C LEU A 56 -14.10 -35.81 -13.71
N ASP A 57 -12.82 -35.58 -13.35
CA ASP A 57 -11.67 -35.60 -14.29
C ASP A 57 -11.94 -34.77 -15.56
N ALA A 58 -12.51 -33.57 -15.37
CA ALA A 58 -13.01 -32.72 -16.44
C ALA A 58 -12.07 -31.55 -16.73
N LEU A 59 -12.05 -31.11 -17.99
CA LEU A 59 -11.37 -29.86 -18.37
C LEU A 59 -12.21 -28.67 -17.89
N VAL A 60 -11.64 -27.83 -17.02
CA VAL A 60 -12.30 -26.60 -16.57
C VAL A 60 -11.93 -25.45 -17.52
N LEU A 61 -12.94 -24.78 -18.06
CA LEU A 61 -12.82 -23.58 -18.87
C LEU A 61 -13.49 -22.40 -18.17
N HIS A 62 -12.76 -21.31 -18.02
CA HIS A 62 -13.25 -20.07 -17.41
C HIS A 62 -13.71 -19.11 -18.51
N VAL A 63 -14.99 -18.73 -18.52
CA VAL A 63 -15.51 -17.66 -19.40
C VAL A 63 -14.78 -16.34 -19.11
N ASP A 64 -14.27 -16.18 -17.89
CA ASP A 64 -13.43 -15.06 -17.46
C ASP A 64 -12.23 -14.83 -18.39
N ASP A 65 -11.63 -15.90 -18.93
CA ASP A 65 -10.50 -15.85 -19.87
C ASP A 65 -10.88 -15.43 -21.29
N MET A 66 -12.19 -15.32 -21.58
CA MET A 66 -12.75 -15.09 -22.91
C MET A 66 -13.31 -13.67 -23.08
N HIS A 67 -13.45 -12.91 -21.98
CA HIS A 67 -14.14 -11.62 -21.99
C HIS A 67 -13.49 -10.60 -22.91
N GLN A 68 -14.30 -9.98 -23.76
CA GLN A 68 -13.88 -8.96 -24.72
C GLN A 68 -13.88 -7.57 -24.08
N GLY A 69 -13.10 -7.40 -23.00
CA GLY A 69 -13.00 -6.17 -22.22
C GLY A 69 -14.19 -5.92 -21.29
N TRP A 70 -14.17 -4.77 -20.62
CA TRP A 70 -15.11 -4.42 -19.54
C TRP A 70 -16.57 -4.27 -19.96
N THR A 71 -16.86 -4.03 -21.25
CA THR A 71 -18.22 -3.87 -21.78
C THR A 71 -18.62 -4.97 -22.77
N GLY A 72 -17.83 -6.05 -22.83
CA GLY A 72 -17.90 -7.07 -23.86
C GLY A 72 -18.68 -8.33 -23.51
N LEU A 73 -19.46 -8.36 -22.41
CA LEU A 73 -20.04 -9.62 -21.89
C LEU A 73 -20.92 -10.35 -22.93
N LEU A 74 -21.87 -9.66 -23.56
CA LEU A 74 -22.75 -10.27 -24.57
C LEU A 74 -22.00 -10.72 -25.84
N ALA A 75 -20.98 -9.97 -26.24
CA ALA A 75 -20.13 -10.34 -27.36
C ALA A 75 -19.31 -11.61 -27.04
N THR A 76 -18.82 -11.71 -25.81
CA THR A 76 -18.08 -12.87 -25.29
C THR A 76 -18.94 -14.13 -25.36
N VAL A 77 -20.17 -14.08 -24.85
CA VAL A 77 -21.12 -15.20 -24.90
C VAL A 77 -21.35 -15.69 -26.34
N SER A 78 -21.57 -14.75 -27.27
CA SER A 78 -21.84 -15.08 -28.67
C SER A 78 -20.64 -15.74 -29.36
N LEU A 79 -19.44 -15.21 -29.12
CA LEU A 79 -18.19 -15.74 -29.68
C LEU A 79 -17.87 -17.12 -29.09
N ALA A 80 -17.86 -17.24 -27.76
CA ALA A 80 -17.54 -18.48 -27.06
C ALA A 80 -18.50 -19.63 -27.43
N ARG A 81 -19.80 -19.35 -27.60
CA ARG A 81 -20.76 -20.36 -28.08
C ARG A 81 -20.40 -20.89 -29.46
N THR A 82 -20.06 -19.98 -30.37
CA THR A 82 -19.72 -20.34 -31.76
C THR A 82 -18.42 -21.13 -31.83
N SER A 83 -17.41 -20.72 -31.05
CA SER A 83 -16.05 -21.25 -31.10
C SER A 83 -15.82 -22.50 -30.23
N LEU A 84 -16.70 -22.76 -29.26
CA LEU A 84 -16.67 -23.93 -28.38
C LEU A 84 -17.83 -24.88 -28.68
N VAL A 85 -19.04 -24.51 -28.27
CA VAL A 85 -20.22 -25.39 -28.23
C VAL A 85 -20.63 -25.85 -29.63
N ASP A 86 -20.69 -24.92 -30.57
CA ASP A 86 -21.05 -25.24 -31.94
C ASP A 86 -19.90 -25.92 -32.70
N ALA A 87 -18.65 -25.60 -32.39
CA ALA A 87 -17.48 -26.29 -32.92
C ALA A 87 -17.45 -27.77 -32.49
N TRP A 88 -17.62 -28.05 -31.18
CA TRP A 88 -17.74 -29.41 -30.66
C TRP A 88 -18.88 -30.19 -31.30
N SER A 89 -20.04 -29.53 -31.50
CA SER A 89 -21.20 -30.15 -32.16
C SER A 89 -20.93 -30.54 -33.61
N ARG A 90 -20.04 -29.83 -34.31
CA ARG A 90 -19.63 -30.11 -35.69
C ARG A 90 -18.39 -31.01 -35.79
N GLY A 91 -17.76 -31.37 -34.66
CA GLY A 91 -16.49 -32.10 -34.64
C GLY A 91 -15.29 -31.27 -35.10
N GLU A 92 -15.41 -29.93 -35.03
CA GLU A 92 -14.34 -28.99 -35.38
C GLU A 92 -13.41 -28.74 -34.19
N PRO A 93 -12.14 -28.34 -34.41
CA PRO A 93 -11.24 -27.96 -33.33
C PRO A 93 -11.76 -26.74 -32.55
N PRO A 94 -12.00 -26.87 -31.23
CA PRO A 94 -12.49 -25.76 -30.41
C PRO A 94 -11.38 -24.74 -30.13
N SER A 95 -11.77 -23.47 -30.04
CA SER A 95 -10.90 -22.38 -29.58
C SER A 95 -11.72 -21.32 -28.87
N HIS A 96 -11.07 -20.43 -28.12
CA HIS A 96 -11.74 -19.27 -27.54
C HIS A 96 -10.94 -17.99 -27.81
N PRO A 97 -11.62 -16.84 -27.97
CA PRO A 97 -10.92 -15.57 -28.06
C PRO A 97 -10.24 -15.26 -26.73
N ALA A 98 -9.13 -14.54 -26.79
CA ALA A 98 -8.45 -13.99 -25.61
C ALA A 98 -8.37 -12.46 -25.75
N TRP A 99 -8.18 -11.77 -24.63
CA TRP A 99 -8.19 -10.31 -24.58
C TRP A 99 -6.98 -9.79 -23.83
N ASP A 100 -6.30 -8.82 -24.43
CA ASP A 100 -5.25 -8.06 -23.78
C ASP A 100 -5.88 -6.93 -22.97
N TRP A 101 -5.93 -7.11 -21.66
CA TRP A 101 -6.47 -6.15 -20.72
C TRP A 101 -5.59 -4.90 -20.53
N GLU A 102 -4.33 -4.92 -20.98
CA GLU A 102 -3.42 -3.77 -20.92
C GLU A 102 -3.62 -2.84 -22.12
N ASP A 103 -3.73 -3.40 -23.33
CA ASP A 103 -3.85 -2.64 -24.58
C ASP A 103 -5.31 -2.51 -25.09
N GLU A 104 -6.28 -3.14 -24.42
CA GLU A 104 -7.70 -3.19 -24.82
C GLU A 104 -7.89 -3.70 -26.26
N VAL A 105 -7.14 -4.72 -26.63
CA VAL A 105 -7.20 -5.35 -27.96
C VAL A 105 -7.42 -6.86 -27.86
N ARG A 106 -8.04 -7.42 -28.89
CA ARG A 106 -8.22 -8.87 -29.00
C ARG A 106 -6.90 -9.56 -29.32
N GLU A 107 -6.58 -10.59 -28.54
CA GLU A 107 -5.48 -11.51 -28.80
C GLU A 107 -5.89 -12.60 -29.81
N PRO A 108 -4.93 -13.31 -30.42
CA PRO A 108 -5.21 -14.52 -31.19
C PRO A 108 -5.97 -15.57 -30.37
N ASP A 109 -6.91 -16.26 -31.02
CA ASP A 109 -7.72 -17.29 -30.37
C ASP A 109 -6.85 -18.44 -29.83
N ARG A 110 -7.14 -18.87 -28.61
CA ARG A 110 -6.44 -19.96 -27.93
C ARG A 110 -7.12 -21.29 -28.22
N ALA A 111 -6.34 -22.27 -28.65
CA ALA A 111 -6.85 -23.61 -28.90
C ALA A 111 -7.21 -24.30 -27.58
N VAL A 112 -8.35 -24.99 -27.56
CA VAL A 112 -8.80 -25.75 -26.39
C VAL A 112 -8.37 -27.21 -26.53
N PRO A 113 -7.75 -27.81 -25.49
CA PRO A 113 -7.40 -29.23 -25.49
C PRO A 113 -8.62 -30.14 -25.71
N ARG A 114 -8.39 -31.33 -26.28
CA ARG A 114 -9.47 -32.32 -26.38
C ARG A 114 -9.78 -32.88 -25.00
N ALA A 115 -11.06 -32.91 -24.65
CA ALA A 115 -11.60 -33.50 -23.43
C ALA A 115 -13.00 -34.06 -23.71
N ASP A 116 -13.35 -35.16 -23.04
CA ASP A 116 -14.68 -35.79 -23.16
C ASP A 116 -15.70 -35.14 -22.22
N VAL A 117 -15.24 -34.60 -21.09
CA VAL A 117 -16.04 -33.83 -20.13
C VAL A 117 -15.41 -32.45 -19.94
N VAL A 118 -16.24 -31.41 -20.05
CA VAL A 118 -15.83 -30.02 -19.88
C VAL A 118 -16.73 -29.35 -18.85
N VAL A 119 -16.13 -28.73 -17.85
CA VAL A 119 -16.80 -27.80 -16.92
C VAL A 119 -16.60 -26.40 -17.46
N LEU A 120 -17.67 -25.77 -17.94
CA LEU A 120 -17.66 -24.38 -18.40
C LEU A 120 -18.20 -23.48 -17.29
N GLU A 121 -17.35 -22.66 -16.70
CA GLU A 121 -17.71 -21.81 -15.57
C GLU A 121 -17.55 -20.32 -15.89
N GLY A 122 -18.47 -19.50 -15.40
CA GLY A 122 -18.35 -18.05 -15.44
C GLY A 122 -19.66 -17.36 -15.80
N VAL A 123 -19.66 -16.03 -15.77
CA VAL A 123 -20.85 -15.23 -16.08
C VAL A 123 -21.25 -15.47 -17.54
N GLY A 124 -22.44 -16.05 -17.75
CA GLY A 124 -22.95 -16.36 -19.09
C GLY A 124 -22.61 -17.75 -19.60
N ALA A 125 -22.04 -18.63 -18.78
CA ALA A 125 -21.84 -20.04 -19.10
C ALA A 125 -23.15 -20.73 -19.55
N PHE A 126 -24.31 -20.40 -18.96
CA PHE A 126 -25.60 -20.92 -19.37
C PHE A 126 -26.00 -20.44 -20.77
N ALA A 127 -25.74 -19.17 -21.08
CA ALA A 127 -26.04 -18.60 -22.39
C ALA A 127 -25.13 -19.19 -23.50
N ILE A 128 -23.89 -19.53 -23.15
CA ILE A 128 -22.92 -20.20 -24.03
C ILE A 128 -23.34 -21.66 -24.29
N ALA A 129 -23.56 -22.44 -23.23
CA ALA A 129 -23.91 -23.86 -23.34
C ALA A 129 -25.33 -24.08 -23.90
N GLY A 130 -26.28 -23.24 -23.50
CA GLY A 130 -27.70 -23.34 -23.86
C GLY A 130 -28.28 -24.72 -23.56
N ALA A 131 -29.20 -25.18 -24.41
CA ALA A 131 -29.84 -26.50 -24.27
C ALA A 131 -28.89 -27.69 -24.46
N LYS A 132 -27.63 -27.46 -24.85
CA LYS A 132 -26.61 -28.50 -25.02
C LYS A 132 -25.83 -28.79 -23.73
N ALA A 133 -26.09 -28.08 -22.64
CA ALA A 133 -25.59 -28.49 -21.33
C ALA A 133 -26.16 -29.87 -20.93
N SER A 134 -25.29 -30.71 -20.39
CA SER A 134 -25.65 -32.01 -19.81
C SER A 134 -26.07 -31.84 -18.35
N ALA A 135 -25.44 -30.92 -17.61
CA ALA A 135 -25.91 -30.43 -16.32
C ALA A 135 -25.70 -28.91 -16.23
N SER A 136 -26.65 -28.21 -15.62
CA SER A 136 -26.60 -26.75 -15.42
C SER A 136 -26.72 -26.41 -13.93
N ILE A 137 -25.70 -25.77 -13.37
CA ILE A 137 -25.59 -25.43 -11.95
C ILE A 137 -25.58 -23.91 -11.79
N TRP A 138 -26.50 -23.37 -11.00
CA TRP A 138 -26.54 -21.94 -10.68
C TRP A 138 -25.96 -21.69 -9.29
N VAL A 139 -24.98 -20.80 -9.18
CA VAL A 139 -24.31 -20.46 -7.92
C VAL A 139 -24.66 -19.03 -7.52
N GLU A 140 -25.30 -18.87 -6.37
CA GLU A 140 -25.72 -17.58 -5.83
C GLU A 140 -25.10 -17.25 -4.48
N ALA A 141 -25.15 -15.96 -4.15
CA ALA A 141 -24.83 -15.39 -2.85
C ALA A 141 -25.43 -13.97 -2.77
N PRO A 142 -25.63 -13.42 -1.55
CA PRO A 142 -26.08 -12.05 -1.35
C PRO A 142 -25.21 -11.03 -2.10
N HIS A 143 -25.84 -10.00 -2.66
CA HIS A 143 -25.16 -9.00 -3.51
C HIS A 143 -23.96 -8.34 -2.81
N ASP A 144 -24.12 -7.97 -1.55
CA ASP A 144 -23.08 -7.26 -0.81
C ASP A 144 -21.88 -8.17 -0.52
N GLU A 145 -22.13 -9.43 -0.16
CA GLU A 145 -21.08 -10.44 0.00
C GLU A 145 -20.34 -10.69 -1.31
N ARG A 146 -21.07 -10.82 -2.43
CA ARG A 146 -20.47 -11.00 -3.75
C ARG A 146 -19.59 -9.83 -4.15
N ARG A 147 -20.05 -8.60 -3.90
CA ARG A 147 -19.30 -7.37 -4.17
C ARG A 147 -18.02 -7.34 -3.35
N GLU A 148 -18.09 -7.64 -2.06
CA GLU A 148 -16.92 -7.72 -1.19
C GLU A 148 -15.95 -8.80 -1.66
N ARG A 149 -16.42 -10.02 -1.94
CA ARG A 149 -15.60 -11.13 -2.44
C ARG A 149 -14.92 -10.80 -3.77
N ALA A 150 -15.65 -10.19 -4.72
CA ALA A 150 -15.11 -9.85 -6.04
C ALA A 150 -14.08 -8.71 -5.97
N ILE A 151 -14.34 -7.66 -5.18
CA ILE A 151 -13.38 -6.56 -4.98
C ILE A 151 -12.13 -7.05 -4.23
N ALA A 152 -12.30 -7.94 -3.25
CA ALA A 152 -11.17 -8.55 -2.55
C ALA A 152 -10.28 -9.38 -3.49
N ARG A 153 -10.88 -10.09 -4.46
CA ARG A 153 -10.17 -10.91 -5.45
C ARG A 153 -9.46 -10.07 -6.52
N ASP A 154 -10.19 -9.15 -7.15
CA ASP A 154 -9.76 -8.50 -8.41
C ASP A 154 -9.30 -7.03 -8.22
N GLY A 155 -9.37 -6.51 -6.99
CA GLY A 155 -8.76 -5.25 -6.58
C GLY A 155 -9.44 -3.97 -7.10
N ASP A 156 -8.69 -2.86 -7.04
CA ASP A 156 -9.20 -1.50 -7.27
C ASP A 156 -9.70 -1.28 -8.72
N VAL A 157 -9.15 -2.00 -9.71
CA VAL A 157 -9.55 -1.88 -11.12
C VAL A 157 -10.93 -2.49 -11.36
N PHE A 158 -11.21 -3.64 -10.77
CA PHE A 158 -12.55 -4.23 -10.82
C PHE A 158 -13.55 -3.41 -10.01
N ALA A 159 -13.12 -2.84 -8.87
CA ALA A 159 -13.97 -1.97 -8.06
C ALA A 159 -14.46 -0.73 -8.82
N SER A 160 -13.65 -0.13 -9.69
CA SER A 160 -14.06 1.02 -10.52
C SER A 160 -15.03 0.64 -11.65
N HIS A 161 -15.10 -0.64 -12.02
CA HIS A 161 -15.97 -1.15 -13.06
C HIS A 161 -17.13 -2.00 -12.53
N TRP A 162 -17.26 -2.17 -11.20
CA TRP A 162 -18.28 -3.01 -10.57
C TRP A 162 -19.69 -2.69 -11.07
N ASP A 163 -20.06 -1.41 -11.09
CA ASP A 163 -21.41 -1.00 -11.49
C ASP A 163 -21.67 -1.26 -12.98
N VAL A 164 -20.65 -1.08 -13.82
CA VAL A 164 -20.70 -1.37 -15.27
C VAL A 164 -20.82 -2.87 -15.54
N TRP A 165 -20.10 -3.68 -14.76
CA TRP A 165 -20.13 -5.12 -14.85
C TRP A 165 -21.45 -5.70 -14.33
N ALA A 166 -21.88 -5.26 -13.15
CA ALA A 166 -23.16 -5.67 -12.55
C ALA A 166 -24.35 -5.28 -13.42
N ASP A 167 -24.28 -4.19 -14.17
CA ASP A 167 -25.32 -3.85 -15.15
C ASP A 167 -25.36 -4.80 -16.34
N GLN A 168 -24.20 -5.19 -16.87
CA GLN A 168 -24.14 -6.20 -17.93
C GLN A 168 -24.63 -7.56 -17.48
N GLU A 169 -24.32 -7.99 -16.25
CA GLU A 169 -24.88 -9.21 -15.67
C GLU A 169 -26.42 -9.16 -15.66
N ARG A 170 -27.00 -8.05 -15.17
CA ARG A 170 -28.46 -7.86 -15.18
C ARG A 170 -29.04 -7.91 -16.59
N GLN A 171 -28.39 -7.26 -17.56
CA GLN A 171 -28.84 -7.27 -18.95
C GLN A 171 -28.77 -8.67 -19.57
N LEU A 172 -27.70 -9.41 -19.30
CA LEU A 172 -27.52 -10.79 -19.78
C LEU A 172 -28.62 -11.71 -19.24
N TYR A 173 -28.84 -11.70 -17.92
CA TYR A 173 -29.84 -12.56 -17.27
C TYR A 173 -31.29 -12.14 -17.54
N ALA A 174 -31.52 -10.93 -18.06
CA ALA A 174 -32.84 -10.53 -18.54
C ALA A 174 -33.24 -11.19 -19.87
N VAL A 175 -32.26 -11.67 -20.67
CA VAL A 175 -32.49 -12.16 -22.04
C VAL A 175 -31.96 -13.58 -22.30
N SER A 176 -31.24 -14.16 -21.34
CA SER A 176 -30.61 -15.48 -21.44
C SER A 176 -31.04 -16.39 -20.29
N PRO A 177 -30.91 -17.73 -20.43
CA PRO A 177 -31.17 -18.65 -19.34
C PRO A 177 -30.36 -18.29 -18.09
N GLY A 178 -30.99 -18.37 -16.93
CA GLY A 178 -30.40 -17.93 -15.67
C GLY A 178 -30.80 -18.84 -14.51
N ARG A 179 -30.96 -18.25 -13.33
CA ARG A 179 -31.31 -18.98 -12.08
C ARG A 179 -32.45 -19.97 -12.24
N ASP A 180 -33.49 -19.61 -12.97
CA ASP A 180 -34.70 -20.43 -13.08
C ASP A 180 -34.58 -21.63 -14.02
N ASP A 181 -33.56 -21.63 -14.87
CA ASP A 181 -33.27 -22.68 -15.86
C ASP A 181 -32.28 -23.74 -15.36
N ALA A 182 -31.74 -23.56 -14.15
CA ALA A 182 -30.75 -24.48 -13.57
C ALA A 182 -31.36 -25.83 -13.17
N ASP A 183 -30.60 -26.91 -13.39
CA ASP A 183 -30.92 -28.24 -12.84
C ASP A 183 -30.71 -28.25 -11.32
N LEU A 184 -29.58 -27.66 -10.90
CA LEU A 184 -29.12 -27.59 -9.52
C LEU A 184 -28.86 -26.14 -9.14
N ARG A 185 -29.24 -25.76 -7.91
CA ARG A 185 -29.00 -24.42 -7.37
C ARG A 185 -28.19 -24.53 -6.11
N VAL A 186 -27.17 -23.68 -6.03
CA VAL A 186 -26.19 -23.64 -4.95
C VAL A 186 -26.19 -22.24 -4.35
N ASP A 187 -26.50 -22.15 -3.06
CA ASP A 187 -26.30 -20.92 -2.28
C ASP A 187 -24.97 -21.00 -1.52
N THR A 188 -24.08 -20.06 -1.78
CA THR A 188 -22.79 -19.89 -1.09
C THR A 188 -22.79 -18.67 -0.17
N GLY A 189 -23.95 -18.02 -0.01
CA GLY A 189 -24.19 -17.06 1.05
C GLY A 189 -23.98 -17.71 2.40
N LEU A 190 -23.54 -16.92 3.38
CA LEU A 190 -23.54 -17.39 4.75
C LEU A 190 -25.02 -17.66 5.12
N ALA A 191 -25.39 -18.94 5.24
CA ALA A 191 -26.70 -19.36 5.76
C ALA A 191 -27.08 -18.46 6.94
N GLU A 192 -28.33 -17.98 6.95
CA GLU A 192 -28.89 -17.11 7.99
C GLU A 192 -28.23 -17.43 9.32
N LYS A 193 -27.39 -16.51 9.82
CA LYS A 193 -26.69 -16.68 11.09
C LYS A 193 -27.72 -17.05 12.16
N SER A 194 -27.88 -18.34 12.44
CA SER A 194 -28.27 -18.78 13.77
C SER A 194 -27.38 -18.00 14.72
N PRO A 195 -27.94 -17.30 15.72
CA PRO A 195 -27.23 -16.26 16.44
C PRO A 195 -25.95 -16.85 16.99
N VAL A 196 -24.84 -16.52 16.33
CA VAL A 196 -23.50 -16.84 16.79
C VAL A 196 -23.43 -16.20 18.18
N PRO A 197 -23.10 -16.95 19.25
CA PRO A 197 -22.91 -16.35 20.56
C PRO A 197 -21.99 -15.14 20.38
N ALA A 198 -22.36 -14.00 20.97
CA ALA A 198 -21.86 -12.64 20.70
C ALA A 198 -20.34 -12.41 20.89
N ASP A 199 -19.55 -13.48 21.00
CA ASP A 199 -18.15 -13.50 21.39
C ASP A 199 -17.20 -14.07 20.32
N ALA A 200 -17.63 -14.32 19.08
CA ALA A 200 -16.67 -14.50 17.98
C ALA A 200 -16.04 -13.12 17.65
N PRO A 201 -14.74 -12.88 17.91
CA PRO A 201 -14.20 -11.54 17.77
C PRO A 201 -14.15 -11.17 16.29
N GLY A 202 -14.94 -10.17 15.90
CA GLY A 202 -14.72 -9.46 14.65
C GLY A 202 -13.29 -8.92 14.58
N GLY A 203 -12.80 -8.67 13.36
CA GLY A 203 -11.52 -7.98 13.15
C GLY A 203 -11.42 -6.69 13.98
N PRO A 204 -10.21 -6.14 14.17
CA PRO A 204 -10.02 -4.98 15.04
C PRO A 204 -10.96 -3.85 14.64
N SER A 205 -11.64 -3.23 15.61
CA SER A 205 -12.48 -2.06 15.33
C SER A 205 -11.63 -0.97 14.67
N LEU A 206 -12.20 -0.26 13.69
CA LEU A 206 -11.49 0.82 12.98
C LEU A 206 -10.91 1.85 13.96
N THR A 207 -11.61 2.14 15.06
CA THR A 207 -11.13 3.01 16.14
C THR A 207 -9.87 2.47 16.80
N LEU A 208 -9.80 1.17 17.07
CA LEU A 208 -8.62 0.53 17.67
C LEU A 208 -7.42 0.62 16.72
N VAL A 209 -7.63 0.35 15.43
CA VAL A 209 -6.58 0.50 14.40
C VAL A 209 -6.10 1.95 14.34
N ILE A 210 -7.01 2.92 14.30
CA ILE A 210 -6.69 4.35 14.29
C ILE A 210 -5.83 4.74 15.50
N VAL A 211 -6.26 4.38 16.71
CA VAL A 211 -5.52 4.70 17.94
C VAL A 211 -4.14 4.05 17.94
N GLY A 212 -4.04 2.78 17.53
CA GLY A 212 -2.77 2.07 17.41
C GLY A 212 -1.82 2.74 16.40
N VAL A 213 -2.32 3.06 15.20
CA VAL A 213 -1.54 3.72 14.15
C VAL A 213 -1.04 5.09 14.60
N ILE A 214 -1.87 5.89 15.27
CA ILE A 214 -1.47 7.19 15.83
C ILE A 214 -0.34 7.00 16.84
N ALA A 215 -0.50 6.06 17.78
CA ALA A 215 0.48 5.82 18.84
C ALA A 215 1.84 5.35 18.28
N VAL A 216 1.82 4.44 17.30
CA VAL A 216 3.00 3.96 16.58
C VAL A 216 3.66 5.11 15.80
N SER A 217 2.89 5.82 14.98
CA SER A 217 3.40 6.89 14.11
C SER A 217 4.03 8.03 14.90
N LEU A 218 3.40 8.42 16.02
CA LEU A 218 3.92 9.41 16.94
C LEU A 218 5.27 8.97 17.52
N SER A 219 5.34 7.74 18.01
CA SER A 219 6.54 7.17 18.64
C SER A 219 7.72 7.04 17.69
N MET A 220 7.47 6.71 16.42
CA MET A 220 8.53 6.58 15.42
C MET A 220 9.28 7.89 15.17
N ARG A 221 8.66 9.05 15.43
CA ARG A 221 9.26 10.34 15.13
C ARG A 221 10.08 10.93 16.28
N THR A 222 9.85 10.46 17.50
CA THR A 222 10.47 11.02 18.71
C THR A 222 11.98 10.82 18.71
N LEU A 223 12.48 9.67 18.25
CA LEU A 223 13.93 9.38 18.18
C LEU A 223 14.73 10.47 17.47
N MET A 224 14.23 10.91 16.31
CA MET A 224 14.93 11.84 15.43
C MET A 224 14.82 13.31 15.87
N THR A 225 13.80 13.64 16.65
CA THR A 225 13.44 15.04 16.95
C THR A 225 13.67 15.46 18.39
N SER A 226 13.76 14.50 19.31
CA SER A 226 14.19 14.76 20.70
C SER A 226 15.69 15.00 20.84
N LEU A 227 16.50 14.44 19.93
CA LEU A 227 17.96 14.52 19.99
C LEU A 227 18.54 15.90 19.62
N PRO A 228 18.16 16.56 18.51
CA PRO A 228 18.82 17.77 18.04
C PRO A 228 18.92 18.90 19.08
N PRO A 229 17.86 19.22 19.86
CA PRO A 229 17.93 20.25 20.90
C PRO A 229 18.94 19.96 22.03
N LEU A 230 19.29 18.70 22.24
CA LEU A 230 20.19 18.25 23.31
C LEU A 230 21.64 18.05 22.83
N LEU A 231 21.90 18.11 21.51
CA LEU A 231 23.24 17.88 20.93
C LEU A 231 24.35 18.74 21.54
N PRO A 232 24.16 20.05 21.84
CA PRO A 232 25.21 20.84 22.48
C PRO A 232 25.62 20.29 23.85
N ARG A 233 24.65 19.87 24.67
CA ARG A 233 24.93 19.30 26.00
C ARG A 233 25.63 17.94 25.89
N ILE A 234 25.13 17.07 24.99
CA ILE A 234 25.73 15.76 24.72
C ILE A 234 27.17 15.90 24.25
N ARG A 235 27.46 16.91 23.42
CA ARG A 235 28.81 17.23 22.94
C ARG A 235 29.75 17.54 24.09
N ASP A 236 29.35 18.46 24.96
CA ASP A 236 30.19 18.99 26.04
C ASP A 236 30.47 17.90 27.09
N ASP A 237 29.48 17.05 27.33
CA ASP A 237 29.50 16.04 28.38
C ASP A 237 30.23 14.74 27.96
N LEU A 238 30.01 14.28 26.72
CA LEU A 238 30.67 13.08 26.17
C LEU A 238 31.96 13.37 25.40
N GLY A 239 32.32 14.64 25.21
CA GLY A 239 33.48 15.05 24.43
C GLY A 239 33.42 14.63 22.95
N LEU A 240 32.22 14.45 22.40
CA LEU A 240 32.05 13.96 21.03
C LEU A 240 32.45 15.02 19.99
N SER A 241 33.09 14.59 18.91
CA SER A 241 33.36 15.47 17.77
C SER A 241 32.08 15.74 16.96
N SER A 242 32.06 16.82 16.17
CA SER A 242 30.94 17.14 15.28
C SER A 242 30.57 16.00 14.32
N VAL A 243 31.56 15.19 13.93
CA VAL A 243 31.35 13.99 13.08
C VAL A 243 30.50 12.96 13.80
N TRP A 244 30.85 12.64 15.05
CA TRP A 244 30.15 11.64 15.85
C TRP A 244 28.72 12.09 16.22
N LEU A 245 28.50 13.38 16.46
CA LEU A 245 27.15 13.94 16.61
C LEU A 245 26.33 13.83 15.31
N GLY A 246 26.96 14.06 14.15
CA GLY A 246 26.35 13.84 12.84
C GLY A 246 25.99 12.37 12.59
N VAL A 247 26.79 11.42 13.08
CA VAL A 247 26.45 9.99 13.00
C VAL A 247 25.17 9.71 13.79
N LEU A 248 24.97 10.30 14.97
CA LEU A 248 23.75 10.08 15.76
C LEU A 248 22.48 10.55 15.05
N THR A 249 22.55 11.61 14.26
CA THR A 249 21.38 12.15 13.53
C THR A 249 21.12 11.45 12.20
N THR A 250 22.17 10.91 11.57
CA THR A 250 22.09 10.21 10.27
C THR A 250 21.80 8.72 10.40
N LEU A 251 22.23 8.08 11.50
CA LEU A 251 22.10 6.65 11.73
C LEU A 251 20.65 6.13 11.63
N PRO A 252 19.63 6.79 12.20
CA PRO A 252 18.25 6.35 12.04
C PRO A 252 17.78 6.33 10.59
N VAL A 253 18.14 7.37 9.82
CA VAL A 253 17.78 7.47 8.39
C VAL A 253 18.47 6.38 7.58
N LEU A 254 19.74 6.09 7.90
CA LEU A 254 20.48 5.01 7.28
C LEU A 254 19.85 3.63 7.58
N CYS A 255 19.39 3.41 8.81
CA CYS A 255 18.64 2.20 9.18
C CYS A 255 17.36 2.08 8.35
N MET A 256 16.60 3.17 8.18
CA MET A 256 15.38 3.20 7.36
C MET A 256 15.65 2.79 5.91
N GLY A 257 16.81 3.15 5.34
CA GLY A 257 17.21 2.69 4.02
C GLY A 257 17.63 1.22 4.02
N LEU A 258 18.72 0.91 4.73
CA LEU A 258 19.39 -0.40 4.64
C LEU A 258 18.53 -1.57 5.11
N LEU A 259 17.63 -1.33 6.08
CA LEU A 259 16.83 -2.39 6.69
C LEU A 259 15.43 -2.52 6.09
N ALA A 260 15.01 -1.64 5.17
CA ALA A 260 13.70 -1.73 4.52
C ALA A 260 13.45 -3.07 3.79
N PRO A 261 14.42 -3.65 3.05
CA PRO A 261 14.23 -4.97 2.44
C PRO A 261 14.07 -6.10 3.46
N ALA A 262 14.81 -6.02 4.57
CA ALA A 262 14.69 -6.98 5.66
C ALA A 262 13.30 -6.87 6.33
N ALA A 263 12.80 -5.63 6.49
CA ALA A 263 11.47 -5.38 7.02
C ALA A 263 10.35 -5.98 6.17
N ALA A 264 10.39 -5.79 4.84
CA ALA A 264 9.42 -6.41 3.95
C ALA A 264 9.46 -7.95 4.02
N ARG A 265 10.65 -8.54 4.04
CA ARG A 265 10.80 -10.01 4.18
C ARG A 265 10.27 -10.52 5.52
N LEU A 266 10.52 -9.79 6.60
CA LEU A 266 10.05 -10.19 7.92
C LEU A 266 8.52 -10.05 8.02
N GLY A 267 7.94 -8.97 7.48
CA GLY A 267 6.50 -8.78 7.41
C GLY A 267 5.77 -9.91 6.66
N LEU A 268 6.37 -10.44 5.60
CA LEU A 268 5.84 -11.59 4.86
C LEU A 268 5.99 -12.93 5.63
N ARG A 269 6.96 -13.06 6.54
CA ARG A 269 7.23 -14.32 7.25
C ARG A 269 6.45 -14.50 8.55
N ILE A 270 6.28 -13.42 9.30
CA ILE A 270 5.68 -13.48 10.65
C ILE A 270 4.39 -12.63 10.75
N GLY A 271 3.94 -12.06 9.63
CA GLY A 271 2.81 -11.15 9.57
C GLY A 271 3.19 -9.68 9.83
N VAL A 272 2.52 -8.77 9.12
CA VAL A 272 2.80 -7.34 9.18
C VAL A 272 2.54 -6.75 10.58
N ALA A 273 1.40 -7.08 11.19
CA ALA A 273 1.02 -6.53 12.49
C ALA A 273 2.00 -6.94 13.62
N ARG A 274 2.41 -8.21 13.64
CA ARG A 274 3.40 -8.73 14.59
C ARG A 274 4.80 -8.15 14.37
N CYS A 275 5.18 -7.93 13.11
CA CYS A 275 6.44 -7.25 12.79
C CYS A 275 6.45 -5.82 13.34
N ILE A 276 5.33 -5.08 13.25
CA ILE A 276 5.17 -3.75 13.85
C ILE A 276 5.23 -3.81 15.39
N SER A 277 4.65 -4.84 16.03
CA SER A 277 4.80 -5.05 17.48
C SER A 277 6.27 -5.19 17.89
N LEU A 278 7.03 -6.05 17.21
CA LEU A 278 8.46 -6.24 17.47
C LEU A 278 9.27 -4.97 17.21
N ALA A 279 8.93 -4.25 16.13
CA ALA A 279 9.52 -2.98 15.79
C ALA A 279 9.32 -1.95 16.90
N MET A 280 8.11 -1.84 17.44
CA MET A 280 7.79 -0.92 18.53
C MET A 280 8.47 -1.28 19.85
N VAL A 281 8.64 -2.58 20.14
CA VAL A 281 9.47 -3.03 21.26
C VAL A 281 10.92 -2.58 21.08
N ALA A 282 11.49 -2.71 19.87
CA ALA A 282 12.83 -2.22 19.57
C ALA A 282 12.95 -0.69 19.71
N VAL A 283 11.94 0.08 19.30
CA VAL A 283 11.90 1.53 19.54
C VAL A 283 11.88 1.86 21.04
N ALA A 284 11.05 1.16 21.82
CA ALA A 284 10.95 1.37 23.26
C ALA A 284 12.26 1.05 23.97
N VAL A 285 12.81 -0.15 23.73
CA VAL A 285 14.08 -0.59 24.32
C VAL A 285 15.21 0.33 23.88
N GLY A 286 15.32 0.65 22.59
CA GLY A 286 16.38 1.52 22.08
C GLY A 286 16.35 2.91 22.71
N ASN A 287 15.18 3.53 22.87
CA ASN A 287 15.07 4.81 23.56
C ASN A 287 15.37 4.70 25.06
N LEU A 288 14.90 3.65 25.75
CA LEU A 288 15.23 3.43 27.16
C LEU A 288 16.73 3.28 27.37
N VAL A 289 17.42 2.51 26.50
CA VAL A 289 18.89 2.33 26.52
C VAL A 289 19.62 3.68 26.38
N ARG A 290 19.08 4.63 25.62
CA ARG A 290 19.66 5.98 25.49
C ARG A 290 19.54 6.82 26.77
N GLY A 291 18.74 6.39 27.74
CA GLY A 291 18.65 6.98 29.07
C GLY A 291 19.50 6.28 30.13
N PHE A 292 20.32 5.30 29.76
CA PHE A 292 21.29 4.68 30.66
C PHE A 292 22.67 5.34 30.54
N GLY A 293 22.76 6.57 31.05
CA GLY A 293 24.01 7.21 31.44
C GLY A 293 24.79 7.90 30.33
N HIS A 294 25.82 8.64 30.76
CA HIS A 294 26.83 9.34 29.97
C HIS A 294 27.78 8.40 29.20
N GLU A 295 27.29 7.26 28.71
CA GLU A 295 28.05 6.32 27.92
C GLU A 295 27.70 6.45 26.44
N ALA A 296 28.67 6.91 25.64
CA ALA A 296 28.50 7.05 24.20
C ALA A 296 28.04 5.74 23.53
N VAL A 297 28.56 4.59 23.98
CA VAL A 297 28.20 3.27 23.42
C VAL A 297 26.71 2.97 23.60
N ALA A 298 26.16 3.21 24.79
CA ALA A 298 24.73 3.03 25.05
C ALA A 298 23.88 3.95 24.15
N LEU A 299 24.31 5.21 23.98
CA LEU A 299 23.64 6.17 23.11
C LEU A 299 23.60 5.69 21.64
N TYR A 300 24.70 5.18 21.10
CA TYR A 300 24.75 4.65 19.73
C TYR A 300 23.97 3.34 19.56
N LEU A 301 24.15 2.37 20.48
CA LEU A 301 23.43 1.09 20.42
C LEU A 301 21.92 1.28 20.57
N GLY A 302 21.49 2.15 21.48
CA GLY A 302 20.09 2.50 21.64
C GLY A 302 19.52 3.21 20.41
N THR A 303 20.29 4.11 19.78
CA THR A 303 19.91 4.77 18.53
C THR A 303 19.80 3.78 17.37
N LEU A 304 20.72 2.81 17.26
CA LEU A 304 20.69 1.74 16.26
C LEU A 304 19.48 0.81 16.46
N CYS A 305 19.21 0.43 17.70
CA CYS A 305 18.08 -0.43 18.07
C CYS A 305 16.75 0.24 17.74
N ALA A 306 16.56 1.48 18.18
CA ALA A 306 15.35 2.24 17.88
C ALA A 306 15.23 2.60 16.40
N GLY A 307 16.34 2.93 15.72
CA GLY A 307 16.38 3.14 14.28
C GLY A 307 15.97 1.91 13.48
N THR A 308 16.35 0.72 13.95
CA THR A 308 15.90 -0.57 13.37
C THR A 308 14.40 -0.74 13.53
N GLY A 309 13.85 -0.45 14.71
CA GLY A 309 12.40 -0.45 14.94
C GLY A 309 11.66 0.53 14.03
N ILE A 310 12.15 1.75 13.87
CA ILE A 310 11.54 2.74 12.98
C ILE A 310 11.59 2.28 11.51
N ALA A 311 12.70 1.67 11.07
CA ALA A 311 12.83 1.12 9.72
C ALA A 311 11.79 0.03 9.44
N LEU A 312 11.60 -0.88 10.40
CA LEU A 312 10.63 -1.96 10.33
C LEU A 312 9.19 -1.42 10.27
N ALA A 313 8.81 -0.60 11.26
CA ALA A 313 7.46 -0.06 11.34
C ALA A 313 7.14 0.86 10.16
N GLY A 314 8.07 1.74 9.76
CA GLY A 314 7.86 2.72 8.70
C GLY A 314 7.73 2.12 7.31
N THR A 315 8.38 0.97 7.05
CA THR A 315 8.24 0.26 5.78
C THR A 315 6.88 -0.43 5.66
N LEU A 316 6.32 -0.90 6.77
CA LEU A 316 5.15 -1.78 6.78
C LEU A 316 3.83 -1.07 7.08
N LEU A 317 3.84 -0.07 7.95
CA LEU A 317 2.65 0.64 8.44
C LEU A 317 1.81 1.26 7.31
N PRO A 318 2.37 1.95 6.29
CA PRO A 318 1.56 2.58 5.25
C PRO A 318 0.74 1.58 4.42
N GLY A 319 1.33 0.43 4.08
CA GLY A 319 0.65 -0.60 3.28
C GLY A 319 -0.47 -1.28 4.05
N MET A 320 -0.23 -1.62 5.31
CA MET A 320 -1.25 -2.19 6.20
C MET A 320 -2.38 -1.20 6.48
N LEU A 321 -2.06 0.10 6.61
CA LEU A 321 -3.06 1.13 6.86
C LEU A 321 -4.09 1.23 5.73
N LYS A 322 -3.69 1.06 4.46
CA LYS A 322 -4.64 1.02 3.33
C LYS A 322 -5.61 -0.17 3.45
N GLY A 323 -5.14 -1.33 3.92
CA GLY A 323 -5.97 -2.53 4.05
C GLY A 323 -7.16 -2.39 4.99
N PHE A 324 -7.11 -1.47 5.96
CA PHE A 324 -8.18 -1.24 6.93
C PHE A 324 -9.15 -0.10 6.57
N PHE A 325 -8.83 0.74 5.59
CA PHE A 325 -9.66 1.89 5.24
C PHE A 325 -10.52 1.59 3.99
N PRO A 326 -11.82 1.95 4.01
CA PRO A 326 -12.71 1.77 2.85
C PRO A 326 -12.19 2.47 1.59
N ALA A 327 -12.49 1.90 0.43
CA ALA A 327 -12.19 2.48 -0.88
C ALA A 327 -12.66 3.96 -0.95
N GLY A 328 -11.76 4.87 -1.33
CA GLY A 328 -12.02 6.32 -1.39
C GLY A 328 -11.60 7.14 -0.16
N ARG A 329 -11.07 6.54 0.91
CA ARG A 329 -10.56 7.26 2.11
C ARG A 329 -9.07 7.07 2.39
N ALA A 330 -8.30 6.61 1.40
CA ALA A 330 -6.86 6.38 1.52
C ALA A 330 -6.06 7.65 1.88
N GLY A 331 -6.45 8.83 1.35
CA GLY A 331 -5.83 10.10 1.71
C GLY A 331 -6.03 10.49 3.17
N LEU A 332 -7.16 10.12 3.80
CA LEU A 332 -7.43 10.41 5.21
C LEU A 332 -6.56 9.57 6.13
N ALA A 333 -6.35 8.30 5.78
CA ALA A 333 -5.48 7.41 6.55
C ALA A 333 -4.02 7.88 6.52
N THR A 334 -3.52 8.21 5.33
CA THR A 334 -2.17 8.77 5.14
C THR A 334 -2.02 10.12 5.85
N GLY A 335 -3.04 10.98 5.77
CA GLY A 335 -3.10 12.26 6.45
C GLY A 335 -3.05 12.13 7.97
N LEU A 336 -3.80 11.18 8.54
CA LEU A 336 -3.79 10.88 9.98
C LEU A 336 -2.42 10.35 10.44
N GLN A 337 -1.81 9.47 9.67
CA GLN A 337 -0.46 8.97 9.94
C GLN A 337 0.56 10.12 9.96
N MET A 338 0.50 11.00 8.97
CA MET A 338 1.33 12.21 8.89
C MET A 338 1.06 13.14 10.07
N PHE A 339 -0.20 13.36 10.43
CA PHE A 339 -0.59 14.18 11.57
C PHE A 339 0.04 13.66 12.87
N ALA A 340 -0.09 12.37 13.14
CA ALA A 340 0.47 11.73 14.33
C ALA A 340 2.01 11.81 14.34
N MET A 341 2.65 11.54 13.20
CA MET A 341 4.10 11.56 13.07
C MET A 341 4.68 12.96 13.31
N MET A 342 4.16 13.98 12.62
CA MET A 342 4.63 15.35 12.78
C MET A 342 4.24 15.98 14.12
N GLY A 343 3.04 15.68 14.63
CA GLY A 343 2.64 16.09 15.98
C GLY A 343 3.60 15.52 17.02
N GLY A 344 3.95 14.25 16.92
CA GLY A 344 4.97 13.61 17.74
C GLY A 344 6.33 14.29 17.66
N ALA A 345 6.77 14.64 16.44
CA ALA A 345 8.00 15.40 16.22
C ALA A 345 8.01 16.75 16.96
N ALA A 346 6.93 17.52 16.81
CA ALA A 346 6.82 18.84 17.40
C ALA A 346 6.82 18.78 18.92
N VAL A 347 6.04 17.86 19.51
CA VAL A 347 6.01 17.65 20.96
C VAL A 347 7.39 17.20 21.44
N ALA A 348 8.05 16.29 20.72
CA ALA A 348 9.38 15.82 21.11
C ALA A 348 10.43 16.92 21.09
N ALA A 349 10.48 17.73 20.03
CA ALA A 349 11.42 18.84 19.94
C ALA A 349 11.16 19.89 21.03
N ALA A 350 9.90 20.22 21.32
CA ALA A 350 9.54 21.25 22.30
C ALA A 350 9.76 20.80 23.75
N VAL A 351 9.46 19.54 24.07
CA VAL A 351 9.45 19.04 25.45
C VAL A 351 10.80 18.50 25.90
N SER A 352 11.68 18.05 25.00
CA SER A 352 12.93 17.38 25.41
C SER A 352 13.88 18.25 26.23
N VAL A 353 14.01 19.55 25.94
CA VAL A 353 14.89 20.43 26.75
C VAL A 353 14.30 20.73 28.13
N PRO A 354 13.02 21.15 28.26
CA PRO A 354 12.39 21.29 29.58
C PRO A 354 12.38 19.99 30.39
N LEU A 355 12.14 18.85 29.72
CA LEU A 355 12.11 17.54 30.36
C LEU A 355 13.50 17.15 30.89
N ALA A 356 14.57 17.44 30.15
CA ALA A 356 15.93 17.26 30.66
C ALA A 356 16.18 18.12 31.92
N GLY A 357 15.69 19.36 31.94
CA GLY A 357 15.78 20.20 33.14
C GLY A 357 15.00 19.66 34.33
N ALA A 358 13.82 19.06 34.09
CA ALA A 358 12.95 18.52 35.14
C ALA A 358 13.41 17.15 35.68
N LEU A 359 13.92 16.28 34.80
CA LEU A 359 14.46 14.96 35.17
C LEU A 359 15.91 15.03 35.68
N GLY A 360 16.56 16.18 35.53
CA GLY A 360 17.91 16.46 36.01
C GLY A 360 18.97 16.36 34.91
N ASP A 361 18.75 15.56 33.86
CA ASP A 361 19.75 15.30 32.83
C ASP A 361 19.18 14.99 31.43
N TRP A 362 20.03 15.08 30.40
CA TRP A 362 19.67 14.91 28.99
C TRP A 362 19.39 13.46 28.62
N ASP A 363 20.10 12.50 29.21
CA ASP A 363 19.94 11.06 28.95
C ASP A 363 18.56 10.58 29.41
N LEU A 364 18.12 10.97 30.60
CA LEU A 364 16.79 10.68 31.14
C LEU A 364 15.67 11.25 30.26
N SER A 365 15.89 12.44 29.67
CA SER A 365 14.95 12.98 28.69
C SER A 365 14.86 12.15 27.42
N LEU A 366 15.97 11.56 26.95
CA LEU A 366 15.96 10.64 25.81
C LEU A 366 15.29 9.31 26.18
N GLY A 367 15.58 8.81 27.40
CA GLY A 367 14.98 7.61 27.99
C GLY A 367 13.46 7.68 28.12
N PHE A 368 12.92 8.84 28.50
CA PHE A 368 11.48 9.08 28.63
C PHE A 368 10.71 8.76 27.35
N TRP A 369 11.27 9.04 26.17
CA TRP A 369 10.63 8.72 24.89
C TRP A 369 10.49 7.20 24.66
N GLY A 370 11.24 6.38 25.39
CA GLY A 370 11.06 4.93 25.46
C GLY A 370 9.77 4.53 26.17
N ILE A 371 9.33 5.30 27.18
CA ILE A 371 8.03 5.10 27.84
C ILE A 371 6.90 5.40 26.87
N VAL A 372 7.00 6.49 26.09
CA VAL A 372 6.02 6.83 25.05
C VAL A 372 5.91 5.73 24.00
N ALA A 373 7.05 5.17 23.56
CA ALA A 373 7.06 4.03 22.64
C ALA A 373 6.48 2.75 23.27
N ALA A 374 6.70 2.50 24.57
CA ALA A 374 6.10 1.39 25.30
C ALA A 374 4.56 1.53 25.39
N VAL A 375 4.05 2.76 25.59
CA VAL A 375 2.62 3.05 25.49
C VAL A 375 2.12 2.76 24.07
N GLY A 376 2.90 3.09 23.04
CA GLY A 376 2.65 2.68 21.65
C GLY A 376 2.50 1.16 21.48
N VAL A 377 3.38 0.37 22.10
CA VAL A 377 3.25 -1.10 22.12
C VAL A 377 1.93 -1.54 22.76
N VAL A 378 1.55 -0.94 23.89
CA VAL A 378 0.30 -1.28 24.60
C VAL A 378 -0.93 -1.01 23.73
N PHE A 379 -0.98 0.10 23.01
CA PHE A 379 -2.08 0.40 22.09
C PHE A 379 -2.06 -0.45 20.81
N TRP A 380 -0.88 -0.92 20.38
CA TRP A 380 -0.72 -1.73 19.19
C TRP A 380 -1.03 -3.23 19.42
N LEU A 381 -0.69 -3.76 20.58
CA LEU A 381 -0.86 -5.19 20.91
C LEU A 381 -2.30 -5.72 20.71
N PRO A 382 -3.38 -4.98 21.06
CA PRO A 382 -4.74 -5.41 20.75
C PRO A 382 -5.02 -5.49 19.25
N VAL A 383 -4.45 -4.59 18.44
CA VAL A 383 -4.56 -4.64 16.97
C VAL A 383 -3.88 -5.89 16.44
N ASP A 384 -2.62 -6.14 16.85
CA ASP A 384 -1.87 -7.35 16.47
C ASP A 384 -2.64 -8.64 16.83
N ARG A 385 -3.15 -8.71 18.07
CA ARG A 385 -3.95 -9.87 18.52
C ARG A 385 -5.25 -10.03 17.75
N ALA A 386 -5.95 -8.95 17.42
CA ALA A 386 -7.20 -9.02 16.68
C ALA A 386 -6.97 -9.47 15.22
N VAL A 387 -5.91 -8.97 14.58
CA VAL A 387 -5.50 -9.40 13.24
C VAL A 387 -5.13 -10.89 13.24
N HIS A 388 -4.38 -11.37 14.23
CA HIS A 388 -4.02 -12.79 14.35
C HIS A 388 -5.18 -13.71 14.78
N ARG A 389 -6.11 -13.23 15.63
CA ARG A 389 -7.26 -14.01 16.10
C ARG A 389 -8.35 -14.18 15.06
N GLY A 390 -8.41 -13.30 14.06
CA GLY A 390 -9.34 -13.41 12.93
C GLY A 390 -9.09 -14.60 12.01
N GLY A 391 -8.12 -15.48 12.33
CA GLY A 391 -7.85 -16.71 11.58
C GLY A 391 -7.16 -16.48 10.24
N ASP A 392 -6.81 -15.24 9.91
CA ASP A 392 -6.22 -14.88 8.62
C ASP A 392 -4.71 -15.09 8.62
N HIS A 393 -4.32 -16.36 8.78
CA HIS A 393 -3.05 -16.81 8.21
C HIS A 393 -3.23 -16.87 6.69
N ASP A 394 -2.59 -15.94 5.99
CA ASP A 394 -2.18 -16.15 4.60
C ASP A 394 -3.29 -16.33 3.54
N GLN A 395 -4.35 -15.51 3.51
CA GLN A 395 -5.24 -15.42 2.34
C GLN A 395 -4.76 -14.46 1.23
N HIS A 396 -3.51 -14.01 1.27
CA HIS A 396 -2.93 -13.40 0.08
C HIS A 396 -2.41 -14.54 -0.81
N PRO A 397 -2.77 -14.60 -2.10
CA PRO A 397 -2.19 -15.55 -3.03
C PRO A 397 -0.68 -15.53 -2.88
N ALA A 398 -0.04 -16.71 -2.89
CA ALA A 398 1.40 -16.81 -2.89
C ALA A 398 1.95 -16.12 -4.16
N ASP A 399 2.24 -14.83 -4.06
CA ASP A 399 2.93 -14.12 -5.12
C ASP A 399 4.38 -14.60 -5.14
N VAL A 400 4.70 -15.38 -6.16
CA VAL A 400 5.93 -16.19 -6.33
C VAL A 400 7.21 -15.32 -6.39
N GLY A 401 7.07 -14.00 -6.39
CA GLY A 401 8.15 -13.02 -6.47
C GLY A 401 8.64 -12.48 -5.11
N HIS A 402 9.60 -13.15 -4.47
CA HIS A 402 10.31 -12.59 -3.30
C HIS A 402 11.29 -11.44 -3.64
N ARG A 403 11.37 -11.04 -4.91
CA ARG A 403 12.39 -10.12 -5.42
C ARG A 403 11.87 -8.68 -5.40
N LEU A 404 12.77 -7.76 -5.01
CA LEU A 404 12.52 -6.33 -5.15
C LEU A 404 12.34 -5.97 -6.64
N PRO A 405 11.51 -4.96 -6.97
CA PRO A 405 11.14 -4.62 -8.35
C PRO A 405 12.23 -3.85 -9.12
N TRP A 406 13.49 -4.33 -9.07
CA TRP A 406 14.66 -3.69 -9.71
C TRP A 406 14.53 -3.51 -11.22
N ARG A 407 13.68 -4.31 -11.87
CA ARG A 407 13.42 -4.24 -13.32
C ARG A 407 12.32 -3.23 -13.68
N SER A 408 11.57 -2.72 -12.71
CA SER A 408 10.47 -1.79 -12.97
C SER A 408 10.99 -0.36 -13.11
N THR A 409 10.77 0.23 -14.27
CA THR A 409 11.07 1.65 -14.54
C THR A 409 10.22 2.57 -13.67
N THR A 410 8.95 2.24 -13.44
CA THR A 410 8.06 2.98 -12.53
C THR A 410 8.62 2.98 -11.10
N ALA A 411 9.12 1.83 -10.63
CA ALA A 411 9.70 1.73 -9.30
C ALA A 411 10.96 2.61 -9.14
N TRP A 412 11.86 2.62 -10.12
CA TRP A 412 13.04 3.48 -10.12
C TRP A 412 12.70 4.98 -10.16
N LEU A 413 11.67 5.37 -10.92
CA LEU A 413 11.30 6.78 -11.03
C LEU A 413 10.67 7.31 -9.75
N VAL A 414 9.83 6.52 -9.08
CA VAL A 414 9.29 6.88 -7.76
C VAL A 414 10.38 6.86 -6.69
N ALA A 415 11.27 5.87 -6.71
CA ALA A 415 12.41 5.81 -5.79
C ALA A 415 13.35 7.02 -5.97
N GLY A 416 13.66 7.40 -7.21
CA GLY A 416 14.46 8.59 -7.54
C GLY A 416 13.76 9.89 -7.14
N PHE A 417 12.45 10.01 -7.38
CA PHE A 417 11.65 11.14 -6.89
C PHE A 417 11.74 11.25 -5.35
N LEU A 418 11.53 10.16 -4.63
CA LEU A 418 11.62 10.12 -3.17
C LEU A 418 13.04 10.40 -2.67
N ALA A 419 14.07 9.97 -3.40
CA ALA A 419 15.47 10.24 -3.07
C ALA A 419 15.77 11.74 -3.14
N ILE A 420 15.40 12.39 -4.24
CA ILE A 420 15.58 13.84 -4.39
C ILE A 420 14.74 14.58 -3.35
N GLN A 421 13.47 14.19 -3.17
CA GLN A 421 12.60 14.81 -2.17
C GLN A 421 13.17 14.70 -0.75
N SER A 422 13.67 13.52 -0.36
CA SER A 422 14.26 13.31 0.97
C SER A 422 15.58 14.08 1.12
N TRP A 423 16.40 14.14 0.07
CA TRP A 423 17.62 14.96 0.04
C TRP A 423 17.32 16.44 0.27
N GLN A 424 16.32 16.96 -0.43
CA GLN A 424 15.84 18.34 -0.29
C GLN A 424 15.39 18.61 1.15
N PHE A 425 14.55 17.74 1.70
CA PHE A 425 14.04 17.86 3.06
C PHE A 425 15.15 17.91 4.11
N TYR A 426 16.05 16.91 4.15
CA TYR A 426 17.09 16.85 5.18
C TYR A 426 18.12 17.97 5.02
N SER A 427 18.44 18.36 3.78
CA SER A 427 19.34 19.48 3.52
C SER A 427 18.75 20.82 3.94
N THR A 428 17.49 21.09 3.62
CA THR A 428 16.79 22.29 4.08
C THR A 428 16.67 22.32 5.60
N LEU A 429 16.33 21.20 6.23
CA LEU A 429 16.26 21.08 7.70
C LEU A 429 17.60 21.42 8.36
N ALA A 430 18.71 20.94 7.80
CA ALA A 430 20.05 21.16 8.34
C ALA A 430 20.57 22.59 8.12
N TRP A 431 20.26 23.20 6.97
CA TRP A 431 20.94 24.42 6.52
C TRP A 431 20.09 25.69 6.52
N LEU A 432 18.77 25.61 6.70
CA LEU A 432 17.89 26.79 6.74
C LEU A 432 18.25 27.75 7.88
N SER A 433 18.22 27.28 9.13
CA SER A 433 18.54 28.13 10.28
C SER A 433 19.99 28.67 10.23
N PRO A 434 21.02 27.84 9.98
CA PRO A 434 22.40 28.32 9.82
C PRO A 434 22.59 29.36 8.71
N THR A 435 21.82 29.27 7.62
CA THR A 435 21.86 30.29 6.55
C THR A 435 21.48 31.65 7.11
N TYR A 436 20.39 31.76 7.87
CA TYR A 436 19.92 33.04 8.41
C TYR A 436 20.77 33.55 9.57
N VAL A 437 21.27 32.67 10.44
CA VAL A 437 22.28 33.04 11.44
C VAL A 437 23.55 33.58 10.76
N GLY A 438 23.95 32.99 9.62
CA GLY A 438 25.04 33.49 8.79
C GLY A 438 24.81 34.88 8.18
N HIS A 439 23.54 35.29 8.02
CA HIS A 439 23.15 36.65 7.62
C HIS A 439 22.96 37.59 8.83
N GLY A 440 23.36 37.18 10.03
CA GLY A 440 23.31 38.02 11.24
C GLY A 440 22.01 37.94 12.03
N TRP A 441 21.10 37.02 11.71
CA TRP A 441 19.91 36.79 12.52
C TRP A 441 20.28 36.19 13.88
N ASP A 442 19.48 36.51 14.91
CA ASP A 442 19.55 35.79 16.18
C ASP A 442 19.09 34.32 15.99
N ALA A 443 19.67 33.43 16.79
CA ALA A 443 19.36 32.00 16.79
C ALA A 443 17.87 31.74 17.10
N ARG A 444 17.24 32.60 17.91
CA ARG A 444 15.81 32.52 18.20
C ARG A 444 14.96 32.71 16.95
N ASP A 445 15.22 33.75 16.18
CA ASP A 445 14.44 34.08 14.98
C ASP A 445 14.67 33.06 13.85
N ALA A 446 15.91 32.59 13.69
CA ALA A 446 16.22 31.49 12.78
C ALA A 446 15.53 30.16 13.18
N GLY A 447 15.37 29.92 14.49
CA GLY A 447 14.58 28.80 15.02
C GLY A 447 13.06 28.94 14.77
N LEU A 448 12.53 30.15 14.90
CA LEU A 448 11.13 30.45 14.55
C LEU A 448 10.89 30.23 13.05
N LEU A 449 11.83 30.65 12.20
CA LEU A 449 11.76 30.43 10.75
C LEU A 449 11.70 28.94 10.40
N LEU A 450 12.53 28.14 11.06
CA LEU A 450 12.50 26.68 10.90
C LEU A 450 11.16 26.09 11.38
N SER A 451 10.57 26.65 12.44
CA SER A 451 9.24 26.26 12.93
C SER A 451 8.15 26.56 11.90
N VAL A 452 8.23 27.69 11.19
CA VAL A 452 7.32 28.01 10.07
C VAL A 452 7.48 26.98 8.94
N PHE A 453 8.71 26.63 8.56
CA PHE A 453 8.98 25.59 7.59
C PHE A 453 8.34 24.24 7.98
N THR A 454 8.54 23.78 9.22
CA THR A 454 7.96 22.52 9.70
C THR A 454 6.43 22.58 9.82
N GLY A 455 5.88 23.71 10.27
CA GLY A 455 4.43 23.92 10.37
C GLY A 455 3.75 23.90 8.99
N ALA A 456 4.37 24.54 7.99
CA ALA A 456 3.90 24.52 6.62
C ALA A 456 3.96 23.11 6.01
N GLN A 457 5.05 22.37 6.28
CA GLN A 457 5.19 20.96 5.91
C GLN A 457 4.08 20.08 6.51
N PHE A 458 3.73 20.30 7.76
CA PHE A 458 2.66 19.58 8.41
C PHE A 458 1.31 19.80 7.71
N VAL A 459 0.94 21.07 7.50
CA VAL A 459 -0.32 21.43 6.87
C VAL A 459 -0.40 20.88 5.45
N SER A 460 0.66 21.05 4.66
CA SER A 460 0.66 20.59 3.27
C SER A 460 0.73 19.06 3.14
N GLY A 461 1.37 18.36 4.08
CA GLY A 461 1.39 16.90 4.12
C GLY A 461 0.02 16.27 4.40
N LEU A 462 -0.84 16.97 5.14
CA LEU A 462 -2.23 16.56 5.37
C LEU A 462 -3.12 16.91 4.17
N VAL A 463 -2.96 18.11 3.62
CA VAL A 463 -3.81 18.63 2.54
C VAL A 463 -3.45 18.02 1.18
N GLY A 464 -2.18 17.71 0.92
CA GLY A 464 -1.67 17.21 -0.35
C GLY A 464 -2.42 15.95 -0.86
N PRO A 465 -2.43 14.84 -0.09
CA PRO A 465 -3.17 13.64 -0.46
C PRO A 465 -4.68 13.87 -0.63
N ALA A 466 -5.29 14.74 0.18
CA ALA A 466 -6.71 15.07 0.06
C ALA A 466 -7.03 15.83 -1.24
N ILE A 467 -6.11 16.70 -1.70
CA ILE A 467 -6.21 17.33 -3.02
C ILE A 467 -6.05 16.26 -4.12
N THR A 468 -5.07 15.36 -3.99
CA THR A 468 -4.87 14.26 -4.94
C THR A 468 -6.13 13.42 -5.12
N ASP A 469 -6.79 13.03 -4.03
CA ASP A 469 -8.02 12.23 -4.10
C ASP A 469 -9.20 12.98 -4.77
N ARG A 470 -9.25 14.31 -4.66
CA ARG A 470 -10.27 15.13 -5.34
C ARG A 470 -10.01 15.34 -6.83
N VAL A 471 -8.74 15.54 -7.19
CA VAL A 471 -8.33 15.89 -8.56
C VAL A 471 -8.13 14.64 -9.42
N GLY A 472 -7.89 13.47 -8.81
CA GLY A 472 -7.67 12.19 -9.50
C GLY A 472 -6.28 12.04 -10.11
N ASP A 473 -5.62 13.15 -10.47
CA ASP A 473 -4.25 13.18 -10.98
C ASP A 473 -3.27 13.78 -9.96
N TRP A 474 -2.41 12.95 -9.37
CA TRP A 474 -1.40 13.35 -8.39
C TRP A 474 -0.32 14.29 -8.94
N ARG A 475 -0.15 14.39 -10.26
CA ARG A 475 0.85 15.29 -10.85
C ARG A 475 0.52 16.75 -10.61
N ILE A 476 -0.76 17.10 -10.57
CA ILE A 476 -1.21 18.48 -10.37
C ILE A 476 -0.72 19.04 -9.02
N PRO A 477 -1.05 18.41 -7.87
CA PRO A 477 -0.53 18.87 -6.59
C PRO A 477 0.99 18.71 -6.45
N LEU A 478 1.62 17.71 -7.10
CA LEU A 478 3.09 17.56 -7.10
C LEU A 478 3.81 18.67 -7.87
N VAL A 479 3.29 19.10 -9.02
CA VAL A 479 3.85 20.22 -9.79
C VAL A 479 3.67 21.52 -8.99
N GLY A 480 2.50 21.74 -8.38
CA GLY A 480 2.27 22.86 -7.48
C GLY A 480 3.28 22.90 -6.32
N ALA A 481 3.48 21.76 -5.64
CA ALA A 481 4.46 21.62 -4.57
C ALA A 481 5.90 21.86 -5.06
N GLY A 482 6.27 21.33 -6.22
CA GLY A 482 7.59 21.53 -6.82
C GLY A 482 7.85 22.98 -7.22
N LEU A 483 6.85 23.70 -7.75
CA LEU A 483 6.95 25.13 -8.06
C LEU A 483 7.09 25.98 -6.80
N CYS A 484 6.33 25.67 -5.73
CA CYS A 484 6.53 26.30 -4.42
C CYS A 484 7.96 26.04 -3.90
N GLY A 485 8.44 24.81 -4.01
CA GLY A 485 9.79 24.42 -3.57
C GLY A 485 10.86 25.17 -4.34
N LEU A 486 10.72 25.26 -5.67
CA LEU A 486 11.64 25.98 -6.53
C LEU A 486 11.67 27.46 -6.18
N ALA A 487 10.49 28.10 -6.07
CA ALA A 487 10.38 29.50 -5.67
C ALA A 487 10.97 29.77 -4.29
N GLY A 488 10.75 28.87 -3.32
CA GLY A 488 11.34 28.97 -1.99
C GLY A 488 12.86 28.88 -2.03
N GLN A 489 13.43 27.91 -2.75
CA GLN A 489 14.87 27.71 -2.84
C GLN A 489 15.57 28.84 -3.61
N THR A 490 14.99 29.28 -4.73
CA THR A 490 15.51 30.42 -5.49
C THR A 490 15.36 31.73 -4.71
N GLY A 491 14.29 31.88 -3.93
CA GLY A 491 14.09 33.01 -3.02
C GLY A 491 15.18 33.09 -1.96
N VAL A 492 15.48 31.99 -1.26
CA VAL A 492 16.59 31.95 -0.28
C VAL A 492 17.95 32.15 -0.96
N TRP A 493 18.14 31.62 -2.17
CA TRP A 493 19.39 31.78 -2.92
C TRP A 493 19.64 33.22 -3.39
N ALA A 494 18.65 33.85 -4.03
CA ALA A 494 18.80 35.13 -4.71
C ALA A 494 18.48 36.35 -3.82
N ALA A 495 17.54 36.20 -2.89
CA ALA A 495 17.06 37.30 -2.04
C ALA A 495 16.61 36.78 -0.65
N PRO A 496 17.54 36.25 0.16
CA PRO A 496 17.22 35.61 1.45
C PRO A 496 16.47 36.53 2.42
N GLU A 497 16.81 37.82 2.44
CA GLU A 497 16.23 38.82 3.36
C GLU A 497 14.94 39.48 2.84
N ALA A 498 14.61 39.31 1.56
CA ALA A 498 13.44 40.00 0.97
C ALA A 498 12.10 39.51 1.53
N ALA A 499 11.96 38.19 1.71
CA ALA A 499 10.73 37.58 2.24
C ALA A 499 11.01 36.23 2.94
N PRO A 500 11.87 36.19 3.97
CA PRO A 500 12.35 34.95 4.60
C PRO A 500 11.23 34.02 5.06
N TRP A 501 10.19 34.57 5.70
CA TRP A 501 9.04 33.83 6.19
C TRP A 501 8.21 33.20 5.06
N VAL A 502 8.10 33.90 3.92
CA VAL A 502 7.42 33.39 2.71
C VAL A 502 8.24 32.25 2.12
N TRP A 503 9.56 32.40 2.05
CA TRP A 503 10.44 31.33 1.58
C TRP A 503 10.33 30.08 2.45
N ALA A 504 10.35 30.22 3.78
CA ALA A 504 10.16 29.10 4.69
C ALA A 504 8.79 28.43 4.54
N LEU A 505 7.71 29.21 4.38
CA LEU A 505 6.36 28.71 4.13
C LEU A 505 6.29 27.89 2.83
N LEU A 506 6.86 28.41 1.73
CA LEU A 506 6.88 27.74 0.43
C LEU A 506 7.71 26.45 0.45
N LEU A 507 8.90 26.50 1.06
CA LEU A 507 9.76 25.33 1.25
C LEU A 507 9.04 24.24 2.05
N GLY A 508 8.42 24.61 3.17
CA GLY A 508 7.71 23.67 4.02
C GLY A 508 6.53 23.05 3.29
N ALA A 509 5.69 23.89 2.67
CA ALA A 509 4.56 23.45 1.86
C ALA A 509 4.98 22.44 0.78
N ALA A 510 6.07 22.73 0.05
CA ALA A 510 6.63 21.85 -0.97
C ALA A 510 7.04 20.49 -0.42
N GLN A 511 7.78 20.47 0.70
CA GLN A 511 8.30 19.23 1.28
C GLN A 511 7.19 18.34 1.84
N GLY A 512 6.21 18.91 2.53
CA GLY A 512 5.11 18.14 3.13
C GLY A 512 4.24 17.44 2.09
N ALA A 513 3.75 18.20 1.11
CA ALA A 513 2.90 17.66 0.06
C ALA A 513 3.65 16.63 -0.80
N SER A 514 4.90 16.93 -1.19
CA SER A 514 5.69 16.01 -2.04
C SER A 514 5.98 14.67 -1.35
N PHE A 515 6.32 14.69 -0.05
CA PHE A 515 6.55 13.47 0.71
C PHE A 515 5.27 12.64 0.86
N ALA A 516 4.19 13.27 1.30
CA ALA A 516 2.92 12.58 1.55
C ALA A 516 2.35 11.96 0.26
N ILE A 517 2.37 12.71 -0.86
CA ILE A 517 1.95 12.18 -2.16
C ILE A 517 2.92 11.10 -2.64
N GLY A 518 4.23 11.23 -2.39
CA GLY A 518 5.21 10.19 -2.68
C GLY A 518 4.88 8.84 -2.03
N LEU A 519 4.42 8.85 -0.77
CA LEU A 519 3.92 7.64 -0.09
C LEU A 519 2.64 7.09 -0.75
N VAL A 520 1.74 7.96 -1.22
CA VAL A 520 0.55 7.55 -1.99
C VAL A 520 0.96 6.84 -3.28
N LEU A 521 2.00 7.29 -3.97
CA LEU A 521 2.47 6.66 -5.22
C LEU A 521 2.98 5.23 -5.00
N LEU A 522 3.63 4.95 -3.87
CA LEU A 522 4.10 3.60 -3.52
C LEU A 522 2.97 2.58 -3.42
N VAL A 523 1.77 3.08 -3.16
CA VAL A 523 0.56 2.26 -2.99
C VAL A 523 -0.31 2.28 -4.24
N ARG A 524 -0.44 3.43 -4.92
CA ARG A 524 -1.24 3.57 -6.15
C ARG A 524 -0.65 2.82 -7.34
N TYR A 525 0.68 2.77 -7.46
CA TYR A 525 1.32 2.01 -8.53
C TYR A 525 1.49 0.53 -8.20
N ALA A 526 1.22 0.08 -6.98
CA ALA A 526 1.37 -1.33 -6.64
C ALA A 526 0.09 -2.12 -6.97
N VAL A 527 0.24 -3.29 -7.59
CA VAL A 527 -0.89 -4.15 -7.96
C VAL A 527 -1.51 -4.90 -6.76
N SER A 528 -0.75 -5.06 -5.67
CA SER A 528 -1.19 -5.79 -4.49
C SER A 528 -0.53 -5.21 -3.21
N PRO A 529 -1.08 -5.50 -2.01
CA PRO A 529 -0.44 -5.11 -0.74
C PRO A 529 0.99 -5.66 -0.59
N ALA A 530 1.23 -6.89 -1.06
CA ALA A 530 2.57 -7.51 -1.06
C ALA A 530 3.54 -6.80 -2.02
N ALA A 531 3.07 -6.44 -3.22
CA ALA A 531 3.84 -5.64 -4.17
C ALA A 531 4.13 -4.24 -3.60
N ALA A 532 3.16 -3.62 -2.91
CA ALA A 532 3.33 -2.32 -2.25
C ALA A 532 4.40 -2.37 -1.16
N ALA A 533 4.47 -3.46 -0.38
CA ALA A 533 5.51 -3.66 0.62
C ALA A 533 6.90 -3.83 -0.02
N ARG A 534 7.03 -4.65 -1.08
CA ARG A 534 8.29 -4.83 -1.83
C ARG A 534 8.75 -3.54 -2.51
N PHE A 535 7.81 -2.81 -3.09
CA PHE A 535 8.05 -1.54 -3.75
C PHE A 535 8.47 -0.46 -2.74
N THR A 536 7.76 -0.32 -1.62
CA THR A 536 8.13 0.58 -0.53
C THR A 536 9.52 0.26 0.00
N ALA A 537 9.85 -1.03 0.16
CA ALA A 537 11.17 -1.45 0.61
C ALA A 537 12.29 -1.05 -0.37
N MET A 538 12.10 -1.26 -1.68
CA MET A 538 13.07 -0.79 -2.69
C MET A 538 13.18 0.73 -2.68
N ALA A 539 12.05 1.43 -2.65
CA ALA A 539 12.02 2.87 -2.69
C ALA A 539 12.73 3.48 -1.48
N PHE A 540 12.48 2.98 -0.28
CA PHE A 540 13.14 3.43 0.95
C PHE A 540 14.62 3.08 1.00
N LEU A 541 14.99 1.88 0.52
CA LEU A 541 16.40 1.49 0.40
C LEU A 541 17.16 2.49 -0.46
N VAL A 542 16.63 2.84 -1.64
CA VAL A 542 17.29 3.81 -2.52
C VAL A 542 17.21 5.21 -1.93
N SER A 543 16.02 5.68 -1.56
CA SER A 543 15.78 7.07 -1.20
C SER A 543 16.48 7.48 0.08
N TYR A 544 16.36 6.71 1.17
CA TYR A 544 16.94 7.09 2.45
C TYR A 544 18.45 6.85 2.49
N THR A 545 18.96 5.84 1.78
CA THR A 545 20.42 5.66 1.66
C THR A 545 21.05 6.87 0.96
N VAL A 546 20.49 7.30 -0.18
CA VAL A 546 20.95 8.50 -0.89
C VAL A 546 20.74 9.75 -0.05
N ALA A 547 19.56 9.92 0.55
CA ALA A 547 19.21 11.12 1.31
C ALA A 547 20.04 11.28 2.60
N SER A 548 20.50 10.19 3.20
CA SER A 548 21.37 10.24 4.39
C SER A 548 22.67 11.02 4.14
N MET A 549 23.12 11.08 2.88
CA MET A 549 24.31 11.84 2.49
C MET A 549 24.04 13.34 2.29
N GLY A 550 22.77 13.76 2.15
CA GLY A 550 22.38 15.12 1.75
C GLY A 550 23.00 16.23 2.59
N PRO A 551 22.74 16.27 3.92
CA PRO A 551 23.30 17.30 4.80
C PRO A 551 24.83 17.37 4.75
N THR A 552 25.50 16.21 4.74
CA THR A 552 26.97 16.11 4.72
C THR A 552 27.54 16.62 3.40
N THR A 553 26.93 16.26 2.27
CA THR A 553 27.33 16.78 0.95
C THR A 553 27.12 18.28 0.87
N MET A 554 26.01 18.81 1.40
CA MET A 554 25.78 20.26 1.44
C MET A 554 26.76 20.98 2.37
N GLY A 555 27.21 20.34 3.45
CA GLY A 555 28.30 20.82 4.29
C GLY A 555 29.62 20.93 3.52
N ALA A 556 29.99 19.89 2.77
CA ALA A 556 31.18 19.94 1.93
C ALA A 556 31.08 21.03 0.83
N VAL A 557 29.90 21.22 0.23
CA VAL A 557 29.66 22.33 -0.70
C VAL A 557 29.92 23.67 -0.01
N ARG A 558 29.36 23.89 1.19
CA ARG A 558 29.61 25.11 1.97
C ARG A 558 31.09 25.32 2.26
N ASP A 559 31.80 24.28 2.69
CA ASP A 559 33.21 24.37 3.06
C ASP A 559 34.08 24.74 1.85
N LEU A 560 33.74 24.23 0.66
CA LEU A 560 34.43 24.55 -0.60
C LEU A 560 34.09 25.96 -1.13
N THR A 561 32.84 26.41 -0.99
CA THR A 561 32.39 27.71 -1.54
C THR A 561 32.49 28.85 -0.54
N GLY A 562 32.73 28.57 0.74
CA GLY A 562 32.84 29.55 1.83
C GLY A 562 31.52 30.19 2.26
N GLY A 563 30.37 29.71 1.78
CA GLY A 563 29.08 30.36 2.02
C GLY A 563 27.86 29.49 1.69
N TYR A 564 26.69 29.94 2.14
CA TYR A 564 25.43 29.19 2.05
C TYR A 564 24.73 29.29 0.68
N SER A 565 25.07 30.30 -0.15
CA SER A 565 24.40 30.52 -1.43
C SER A 565 24.48 29.31 -2.37
N ALA A 566 25.65 28.67 -2.45
CA ALA A 566 25.84 27.49 -3.30
C ALA A 566 24.95 26.29 -2.90
N ILE A 567 24.66 26.12 -1.60
CA ILE A 567 23.73 25.09 -1.12
C ILE A 567 22.37 25.30 -1.78
N TRP A 568 21.81 26.50 -1.66
CA TRP A 568 20.47 26.80 -2.16
C TRP A 568 20.37 26.76 -3.69
N LEU A 569 21.43 27.12 -4.40
CA LEU A 569 21.51 26.93 -5.84
C LEU A 569 21.45 25.44 -6.23
N VAL A 570 22.24 24.59 -5.58
CA VAL A 570 22.24 23.14 -5.83
C VAL A 570 20.87 22.54 -5.51
N LEU A 571 20.26 22.93 -4.38
CA LEU A 571 18.91 22.49 -4.02
C LEU A 571 17.88 22.94 -5.08
N ALA A 572 17.94 24.20 -5.56
CA ALA A 572 17.06 24.69 -6.63
C ALA A 572 17.20 23.88 -7.92
N LEU A 573 18.42 23.52 -8.32
CA LEU A 573 18.67 22.67 -9.48
C LEU A 573 18.12 21.24 -9.28
N LEU A 574 18.26 20.68 -8.08
CA LEU A 574 17.65 19.40 -7.73
C LEU A 574 16.12 19.46 -7.75
N MET A 575 15.50 20.59 -7.41
CA MET A 575 14.05 20.76 -7.50
C MET A 575 13.56 20.78 -8.94
N LEU A 576 14.33 21.38 -9.87
CA LEU A 576 14.04 21.28 -11.30
C LEU A 576 14.06 19.83 -11.78
N ALA A 577 15.04 19.03 -11.34
CA ALA A 577 15.09 17.61 -11.64
C ALA A 577 13.89 16.85 -11.04
N GLN A 578 13.48 17.19 -9.82
CA GLN A 578 12.29 16.61 -9.18
C GLN A 578 11.00 16.97 -9.93
N LEU A 579 10.85 18.22 -10.40
CA LEU A 579 9.74 18.68 -11.24
C LEU A 579 9.70 17.91 -12.56
N ALA A 580 10.84 17.75 -13.23
CA ALA A 580 10.94 16.96 -14.45
C ALA A 580 10.51 15.50 -14.22
N ALA A 581 10.97 14.88 -13.12
CA ALA A 581 10.57 13.53 -12.74
C ALA A 581 9.05 13.43 -12.53
N THR A 582 8.43 14.39 -11.84
CA THR A 582 6.98 14.47 -11.61
C THR A 582 6.18 14.41 -12.89
N LEU A 583 6.59 15.13 -13.94
CA LEU A 583 5.89 15.15 -15.22
C LEU A 583 5.84 13.75 -15.89
N THR A 584 6.81 12.89 -15.58
CA THR A 584 6.85 11.52 -16.10
C THR A 584 5.95 10.56 -15.31
N LEU A 585 5.63 10.84 -14.04
CA LEU A 585 4.83 9.99 -13.15
C LEU A 585 3.34 10.06 -13.49
N LYS A 586 2.97 9.65 -14.71
CA LYS A 586 1.58 9.64 -15.19
C LYS A 586 0.74 8.56 -14.48
N PRO A 587 -0.56 8.82 -14.21
CA PRO A 587 -1.47 7.80 -13.69
C PRO A 587 -1.53 6.51 -14.49
N SER A 588 -1.43 6.60 -15.82
CA SER A 588 -1.49 5.46 -16.74
C SER A 588 -0.18 4.66 -16.86
N ARG A 589 0.81 4.88 -15.98
CA ARG A 589 2.06 4.11 -16.05
C ARG A 589 1.86 2.67 -15.61
N ALA A 590 2.62 1.77 -16.24
CA ALA A 590 2.65 0.36 -15.88
C ALA A 590 2.84 0.18 -14.36
N PRO A 591 1.93 -0.57 -13.70
CA PRO A 591 1.99 -0.78 -12.27
C PRO A 591 3.18 -1.69 -11.91
N VAL A 592 3.63 -1.57 -10.66
CA VAL A 592 4.71 -2.36 -10.07
C VAL A 592 4.13 -3.68 -9.57
N ARG A 593 4.57 -4.76 -10.20
CA ARG A 593 4.22 -6.14 -9.84
C ARG A 593 5.12 -6.71 -8.76
#